data_AF-A0A821X9Y4-F1
#
_entry.id   AF-A0A821X9Y4-F1
#
_cell.length_a   1.000
_cell.length_b   1.000
_cell.length_c   1.000
_cell.angle_alpha   90.00
_cell.angle_beta   90.00
_cell.angle_gamma   90.00
#
_symmetry.space_group_name_H-M   'P 1'
#
loop_
_entity.id
_entity.type
_entity.pdbx_description
1 polymer ?
#
loop_
_entity_poly.entity_id
_entity_poly.type
_entity_poly.pdbx_seq_one_letter_code
_entity_poly.pdbx_strand_id
1 'polypeptide(L)'
;MCTVHLVRVVSDGKGLFLTYTGKLYEGDWFKGFRHGYGTLSNKLLNGTYNLEYRGEWVRGKPEGAGWRYYENGNVYFGFWRRGQRHGYGKMWYADGTFYVGYWNMSKKEGLGMFVQVNGNRYEGNWHQDMKNGIGRFYHLHTGQLQEGCWQDNICVMSKMSDIEIRQFCYFPSEYPIPPETLRESKKILEDSEFWLKQQIGNIDNKLKFCIDKM
;
A
#
# COMPACT_ATOMS: atom_id res chain seq x y z
N MET A 1 13.01 52.31 -7.85
CA MET A 1 13.50 51.44 -8.94
C MET A 1 13.83 50.09 -8.34
N CYS A 2 12.90 49.11 -8.40
CA CYS A 2 13.18 47.76 -7.92
C CYS A 2 13.91 46.97 -9.01
N THR A 3 15.17 46.68 -8.77
CA THR A 3 16.03 45.80 -9.55
C THR A 3 15.44 44.39 -9.56
N VAL A 4 14.84 43.98 -10.67
CA VAL A 4 14.50 42.57 -10.90
C VAL A 4 15.81 41.86 -11.22
N HIS A 5 16.35 41.12 -10.26
CA HIS A 5 17.56 40.32 -10.46
C HIS A 5 17.35 39.33 -11.61
N LEU A 6 18.26 39.39 -12.58
CA LEU A 6 18.34 38.50 -13.74
C LEU A 6 18.16 37.04 -13.33
N VAL A 7 17.06 36.42 -13.79
CA VAL A 7 16.91 34.97 -13.83
C VAL A 7 17.87 34.46 -14.90
N ARG A 8 18.97 33.83 -14.48
CA ARG A 8 19.93 33.22 -15.41
C ARG A 8 19.27 31.98 -16.03
N VAL A 9 18.66 32.15 -17.20
CA VAL A 9 18.14 31.05 -18.01
C VAL A 9 19.33 30.27 -18.56
N VAL A 10 19.70 29.20 -17.87
CA VAL A 10 20.73 28.27 -18.33
C VAL A 10 20.02 27.18 -19.12
N SER A 11 20.33 27.04 -20.41
CA SER A 11 19.74 25.98 -21.24
C SER A 11 20.33 24.61 -20.93
N ASP A 12 21.56 24.57 -20.41
CA ASP A 12 22.35 23.37 -20.15
C ASP A 12 23.28 23.55 -18.94
N GLY A 13 23.26 22.60 -18.00
CA GLY A 13 24.01 22.67 -16.75
C GLY A 13 23.17 23.18 -15.57
N LYS A 14 23.80 23.67 -14.51
CA LYS A 14 23.10 24.13 -13.30
C LYS A 14 22.52 25.52 -13.47
N GLY A 15 21.27 25.72 -13.09
CA GLY A 15 20.59 26.99 -13.27
C GLY A 15 19.33 27.15 -12.44
N LEU A 16 18.86 28.40 -12.38
CA LEU A 16 17.69 28.80 -11.62
C LEU A 16 16.68 29.46 -12.57
N PHE A 17 15.41 29.08 -12.45
CA PHE A 17 14.33 29.60 -13.28
C PHE A 17 13.13 29.96 -12.42
N LEU A 18 12.77 31.25 -12.43
CA LEU A 18 11.56 31.76 -11.81
C LEU A 18 10.52 32.02 -12.89
N THR A 19 9.40 31.29 -12.82
CA THR A 19 8.23 31.53 -13.67
C THR A 19 7.51 32.80 -13.25
N TYR A 20 6.77 33.41 -14.18
CA TYR A 20 5.89 34.55 -13.88
C TYR A 20 4.79 34.21 -12.84
N THR A 21 4.42 32.92 -12.73
CA THR A 21 3.48 32.42 -11.72
C THR A 21 4.10 32.25 -10.33
N GLY A 22 5.40 32.51 -10.17
CA GLY A 22 6.09 32.41 -8.88
C GLY A 22 6.64 31.03 -8.53
N LYS A 23 6.64 30.07 -9.47
CA LYS A 23 7.37 28.79 -9.29
C LYS A 23 8.86 28.98 -9.56
N LEU A 24 9.68 28.57 -8.60
CA LEU A 24 11.13 28.61 -8.65
C LEU A 24 11.67 27.19 -8.86
N TYR A 25 12.41 26.98 -9.94
CA TYR A 25 13.21 25.77 -10.13
C TYR A 25 14.68 26.07 -9.93
N GLU A 26 15.38 25.22 -9.21
CA GLU A 26 16.82 25.23 -9.03
C GLU A 26 17.35 23.81 -9.26
N GLY A 27 18.21 23.60 -10.25
CA GLY A 27 18.72 22.27 -10.56
C GLY A 27 19.42 22.19 -11.90
N ASP A 28 19.60 20.97 -12.39
CA ASP A 28 20.22 20.75 -13.69
C ASP A 28 19.22 20.99 -14.84
N TRP A 29 19.77 21.43 -15.97
CA TRP A 29 19.10 21.74 -17.22
C TRP A 29 19.77 20.98 -18.35
N PHE A 30 18.97 20.52 -19.30
CA PHE A 30 19.45 19.93 -20.54
C PHE A 30 18.52 20.28 -21.68
N LYS A 31 19.06 20.95 -22.71
CA LYS A 31 18.31 21.42 -23.88
C LYS A 31 17.05 22.21 -23.52
N GLY A 32 17.15 23.09 -22.53
CA GLY A 32 16.04 23.94 -22.07
C GLY A 32 14.98 23.24 -21.22
N PHE A 33 15.15 21.95 -20.90
CA PHE A 33 14.28 21.23 -19.97
C PHE A 33 14.96 21.00 -18.63
N ARG A 34 14.17 21.01 -17.55
CA ARG A 34 14.59 20.48 -16.25
C ARG A 34 15.06 19.04 -16.44
N HIS A 35 16.26 18.74 -15.97
CA HIS A 35 16.90 17.44 -16.10
C HIS A 35 17.77 17.17 -14.86
N GLY A 36 18.23 15.94 -14.67
CA GLY A 36 19.13 15.62 -13.56
C GLY A 36 18.46 15.84 -12.21
N TYR A 37 19.19 16.35 -11.23
CA TYR A 37 18.63 16.61 -9.90
C TYR A 37 18.17 18.06 -9.79
N GLY A 38 17.02 18.27 -9.15
CA GLY A 38 16.49 19.61 -9.01
C GLY A 38 15.38 19.74 -7.98
N THR A 39 15.19 21.00 -7.57
CA THR A 39 14.20 21.43 -6.60
C THR A 39 13.21 22.37 -7.28
N LEU A 40 11.92 22.13 -7.09
CA LEU A 40 10.84 23.00 -7.51
C LEU A 40 10.11 23.52 -6.26
N SER A 41 9.95 24.83 -6.17
CA SER A 41 9.34 25.50 -5.02
C SER A 41 8.28 26.51 -5.47
N ASN A 42 7.22 26.72 -4.69
CA ASN A 42 6.22 27.77 -4.93
C ASN A 42 6.44 28.97 -4.04
N LYS A 43 6.35 30.18 -4.60
CA LYS A 43 6.40 31.43 -3.85
C LYS A 43 5.10 31.64 -3.06
N LEU A 44 5.24 31.97 -1.78
CA LEU A 44 4.15 32.31 -0.86
C LEU A 44 3.92 33.82 -0.81
N LEU A 45 2.76 34.24 -0.28
CA LEU A 45 2.36 35.66 -0.17
C LEU A 45 3.33 36.50 0.68
N ASN A 46 3.91 35.89 1.71
CA ASN A 46 4.90 36.53 2.59
C ASN A 46 6.31 36.64 1.96
N GLY A 47 6.45 36.30 0.67
CA GLY A 47 7.72 36.34 -0.05
C GLY A 47 8.64 35.14 0.16
N THR A 48 8.28 34.20 1.03
CA THR A 48 9.02 32.94 1.24
C THR A 48 8.65 31.89 0.19
N TYR A 49 9.31 30.73 0.20
CA TYR A 49 9.06 29.64 -0.74
C TYR A 49 8.71 28.36 0.00
N ASN A 50 7.69 27.62 -0.47
CA ASN A 50 7.45 26.24 -0.06
C ASN A 50 8.13 25.28 -1.04
N LEU A 51 8.68 24.19 -0.53
CA LEU A 51 9.21 23.13 -1.39
C LEU A 51 8.02 22.35 -1.98
N GLU A 52 7.94 22.22 -3.29
CA GLU A 52 6.91 21.44 -3.99
C GLU A 52 7.44 20.05 -4.37
N TYR A 53 8.66 19.99 -4.91
CA TYR A 53 9.32 18.74 -5.29
C TYR A 53 10.83 18.86 -5.16
N ARG A 54 11.50 17.77 -4.76
CA ARG A 54 12.94 17.62 -4.81
C ARG A 54 13.29 16.21 -5.24
N GLY A 55 14.05 16.06 -6.31
CA GLY A 55 14.44 14.74 -6.79
C GLY A 55 14.97 14.80 -8.22
N GLU A 56 14.96 13.65 -8.86
CA GLU A 56 15.37 13.50 -10.25
C GLU A 56 14.29 14.02 -11.23
N TRP A 57 14.75 14.52 -12.36
CA TRP A 57 13.97 15.09 -13.45
C TRP A 57 14.45 14.57 -14.79
N VAL A 58 13.52 14.24 -15.68
CA VAL A 58 13.82 13.94 -17.09
C VAL A 58 12.85 14.72 -17.97
N ARG A 59 13.40 15.60 -18.81
CA ARG A 59 12.65 16.40 -19.79
C ARG A 59 11.46 17.13 -19.17
N GLY A 60 11.69 17.78 -18.04
CA GLY A 60 10.67 18.57 -17.36
C GLY A 60 9.70 17.78 -16.48
N LYS A 61 9.86 16.46 -16.33
CA LYS A 61 8.97 15.62 -15.51
C LYS A 61 9.75 14.96 -14.36
N PRO A 62 9.14 14.80 -13.16
CA PRO A 62 9.68 13.94 -12.11
C PRO A 62 9.96 12.53 -12.64
N GLU A 63 11.15 12.03 -12.34
CA GLU A 63 11.62 10.68 -12.67
C GLU A 63 12.45 10.17 -11.49
N GLY A 64 12.70 8.86 -11.38
CA GLY A 64 13.59 8.33 -10.35
C GLY A 64 13.09 8.59 -8.91
N ALA A 65 14.00 8.70 -7.95
CA ALA A 65 13.63 8.94 -6.55
C ALA A 65 13.35 10.43 -6.28
N GLY A 66 12.29 10.73 -5.53
CA GLY A 66 11.96 12.12 -5.21
C GLY A 66 10.96 12.29 -4.08
N TRP A 67 11.08 13.45 -3.44
CA TRP A 67 10.13 13.99 -2.47
C TRP A 67 9.16 14.93 -3.16
N ARG A 68 7.88 14.82 -2.80
CA ARG A 68 6.80 15.70 -3.25
C ARG A 68 5.99 16.14 -2.05
N TYR A 69 5.80 17.45 -1.93
CA TYR A 69 4.97 18.05 -0.92
C TYR A 69 3.77 18.67 -1.64
N TYR A 70 2.57 18.28 -1.22
CA TYR A 70 1.33 18.72 -1.81
C TYR A 70 0.75 19.89 -1.00
N GLU A 71 0.01 20.76 -1.67
CA GLU A 71 -0.62 21.94 -1.04
C GLU A 71 -1.64 21.54 0.04
N ASN A 72 -2.25 20.35 -0.09
CA ASN A 72 -3.17 19.81 0.90
C ASN A 72 -2.48 19.23 2.15
N GLY A 73 -1.15 19.33 2.26
CA GLY A 73 -0.37 18.80 3.39
C GLY A 73 0.12 17.36 3.22
N ASN A 74 -0.29 16.66 2.16
CA ASN A 74 0.24 15.32 1.88
C ASN A 74 1.73 15.40 1.51
N VAL A 75 2.47 14.35 1.84
CA VAL A 75 3.88 14.21 1.48
C VAL A 75 4.11 12.84 0.88
N TYR A 76 4.78 12.78 -0.27
CA TYR A 76 5.19 11.53 -0.89
C TYR A 76 6.70 11.46 -1.01
N PHE A 77 7.26 10.30 -0.70
CA PHE A 77 8.62 9.92 -1.01
C PHE A 77 8.64 8.57 -1.72
N GLY A 78 9.23 8.50 -2.90
CA GLY A 78 9.33 7.25 -3.62
C GLY A 78 9.78 7.44 -5.06
N PHE A 79 9.54 6.42 -5.86
CA PHE A 79 9.91 6.45 -7.27
C PHE A 79 8.86 7.16 -8.12
N TRP A 80 9.34 7.83 -9.15
CA TRP A 80 8.58 8.58 -10.13
C TRP A 80 8.90 8.05 -11.52
N ARG A 81 7.88 8.00 -12.38
CA ARG A 81 8.04 7.67 -13.80
C ARG A 81 7.16 8.59 -14.62
N ARG A 82 7.77 9.39 -15.49
CA ARG A 82 7.05 10.36 -16.35
C ARG A 82 6.10 11.28 -15.58
N GLY A 83 6.49 11.71 -14.38
CA GLY A 83 5.71 12.59 -13.52
C GLY A 83 4.59 11.92 -12.71
N GLN A 84 4.51 10.59 -12.71
CA GLN A 84 3.56 9.82 -11.91
C GLN A 84 4.29 9.01 -10.84
N ARG A 85 3.65 8.81 -9.68
CA ARG A 85 4.19 7.91 -8.65
C ARG A 85 4.24 6.49 -9.21
N HIS A 86 5.35 5.81 -9.02
CA HIS A 86 5.61 4.47 -9.56
C HIS A 86 6.53 3.70 -8.63
N GLY A 87 6.60 2.38 -8.76
CA GLY A 87 7.47 1.54 -7.92
C GLY A 87 7.16 1.67 -6.44
N TYR A 88 8.15 1.45 -5.59
CA TYR A 88 7.97 1.53 -4.13
C TYR A 88 7.96 2.99 -3.65
N GLY A 89 7.06 3.31 -2.71
CA GLY A 89 6.98 4.64 -2.14
C GLY A 89 6.15 4.72 -0.86
N LYS A 90 6.33 5.82 -0.14
CA LYS A 90 5.66 6.19 1.10
C LYS A 90 4.84 7.45 0.87
N MET A 91 3.57 7.43 1.29
CA MET A 91 2.70 8.59 1.30
C MET A 91 2.23 8.84 2.72
N TRP A 92 2.49 10.03 3.22
CA TRP A 92 1.88 10.56 4.44
C TRP A 92 0.75 11.50 4.03
N TYR A 93 -0.44 11.24 4.54
CA TYR A 93 -1.61 12.06 4.27
C TYR A 93 -1.77 13.09 5.40
N ALA A 94 -2.35 14.24 5.06
CA ALA A 94 -2.56 15.33 6.01
C ALA A 94 -3.51 14.96 7.16
N ASP A 95 -4.37 13.97 6.97
CA ASP A 95 -5.26 13.43 8.01
C ASP A 95 -4.52 12.56 9.04
N GLY A 96 -3.22 12.29 8.84
CA GLY A 96 -2.41 11.44 9.71
C GLY A 96 -2.38 9.96 9.30
N THR A 97 -3.17 9.56 8.29
CA THR A 97 -3.03 8.24 7.69
C THR A 97 -1.74 8.15 6.87
N PHE A 98 -1.23 6.94 6.66
CA PHE A 98 -0.09 6.75 5.77
C PHE A 98 -0.14 5.42 5.02
N TYR A 99 0.48 5.42 3.84
CA TYR A 99 0.66 4.24 3.00
C TYR A 99 2.14 4.01 2.72
N VAL A 100 2.55 2.76 2.77
CA VAL A 100 3.89 2.31 2.36
C VAL A 100 3.71 1.10 1.46
N GLY A 101 4.15 1.18 0.20
CA GLY A 101 3.98 0.06 -0.71
C GLY A 101 4.27 0.43 -2.15
N TYR A 102 3.84 -0.44 -3.05
CA TYR A 102 4.02 -0.25 -4.47
C TYR A 102 2.94 0.67 -5.08
N TRP A 103 3.34 1.37 -6.13
CA TRP A 103 2.56 2.34 -6.88
C TRP A 103 2.68 2.05 -8.38
N ASN A 104 1.59 2.22 -9.10
CA ASN A 104 1.57 2.21 -10.56
C ASN A 104 0.67 3.32 -11.08
N MET A 105 1.18 4.17 -11.97
CA MET A 105 0.43 5.31 -12.55
C MET A 105 -0.31 6.14 -11.49
N SER A 106 0.39 6.49 -10.41
CA SER A 106 -0.17 7.24 -9.28
C SER A 106 -1.25 6.56 -8.45
N LYS A 107 -1.49 5.25 -8.62
CA LYS A 107 -2.38 4.45 -7.79
C LYS A 107 -1.61 3.41 -6.98
N LYS A 108 -2.10 3.03 -5.80
CA LYS A 108 -1.56 1.90 -5.03
C LYS A 108 -1.78 0.61 -5.82
N GLU A 109 -0.75 -0.21 -5.92
CA GLU A 109 -0.74 -1.41 -6.75
C GLU A 109 0.24 -2.42 -6.14
N GLY A 110 -0.06 -3.72 -6.13
CA GLY A 110 0.79 -4.75 -5.56
C GLY A 110 0.81 -4.73 -4.02
N LEU A 111 1.92 -5.15 -3.41
CA LEU A 111 2.02 -5.24 -1.95
C LEU A 111 2.12 -3.85 -1.29
N GLY A 112 1.38 -3.66 -0.21
CA GLY A 112 1.42 -2.41 0.56
C GLY A 112 0.76 -2.49 1.92
N MET A 113 1.15 -1.56 2.78
CA MET A 113 0.65 -1.35 4.13
C MET A 113 -0.03 0.01 4.21
N PHE A 114 -1.26 0.05 4.71
CA PHE A 114 -2.00 1.28 4.97
C PHE A 114 -2.38 1.34 6.45
N VAL A 115 -2.03 2.44 7.10
CA VAL A 115 -2.30 2.67 8.53
C VAL A 115 -3.23 3.86 8.66
N GLN A 116 -4.33 3.65 9.37
CA GLN A 116 -5.34 4.65 9.69
C GLN A 116 -4.94 5.42 10.95
N VAL A 117 -5.55 6.60 11.16
CA VAL A 117 -5.29 7.47 12.31
C VAL A 117 -5.55 6.77 13.64
N ASN A 118 -6.55 5.89 13.68
CA ASN A 118 -6.90 5.10 14.87
C ASN A 118 -5.95 3.90 15.11
N GLY A 119 -4.88 3.79 14.33
CA GLY A 119 -3.91 2.69 14.39
C GLY A 119 -4.31 1.45 13.60
N ASN A 120 -5.57 1.31 13.16
CA ASN A 120 -5.96 0.16 12.35
C ASN A 120 -5.09 0.08 11.10
N ARG A 121 -4.70 -1.14 10.74
CA ARG A 121 -3.68 -1.35 9.72
C ARG A 121 -4.09 -2.46 8.77
N TYR A 122 -4.02 -2.20 7.48
CA TYR A 122 -4.11 -3.22 6.46
C TYR A 122 -2.73 -3.49 5.86
N GLU A 123 -2.37 -4.75 5.72
CA GLU A 123 -1.17 -5.23 5.04
C GLU A 123 -1.60 -6.28 4.00
N GLY A 124 -1.31 -6.06 2.73
CA GLY A 124 -1.70 -7.02 1.71
C GLY A 124 -1.57 -6.48 0.31
N ASN A 125 -2.26 -7.15 -0.60
CA ASN A 125 -2.28 -6.76 -2.01
C ASN A 125 -3.27 -5.60 -2.26
N TRP A 126 -2.89 -4.77 -3.22
CA TRP A 126 -3.62 -3.60 -3.70
C TRP A 126 -3.75 -3.66 -5.21
N HIS A 127 -4.87 -3.20 -5.73
CA HIS A 127 -5.10 -3.03 -7.15
C HIS A 127 -5.90 -1.74 -7.37
N GLN A 128 -5.38 -0.82 -8.18
CA GLN A 128 -6.07 0.43 -8.51
C GLN A 128 -6.61 1.20 -7.28
N ASP A 129 -5.75 1.41 -6.26
CA ASP A 129 -6.09 2.05 -4.97
C ASP A 129 -7.00 1.26 -4.01
N MET A 130 -7.42 0.06 -4.39
CA MET A 130 -8.31 -0.80 -3.60
C MET A 130 -7.58 -2.00 -3.00
N LYS A 131 -7.97 -2.43 -1.80
CA LYS A 131 -7.50 -3.70 -1.23
C LYS A 131 -8.03 -4.84 -2.11
N ASN A 132 -7.14 -5.72 -2.57
CA ASN A 132 -7.51 -6.79 -3.48
C ASN A 132 -6.55 -7.97 -3.29
N GLY A 133 -7.02 -9.21 -3.23
CA GLY A 133 -6.22 -10.40 -2.96
C GLY A 133 -6.02 -10.69 -1.46
N ILE A 134 -5.01 -11.50 -1.15
CA ILE A 134 -4.71 -11.92 0.23
C ILE A 134 -4.17 -10.74 1.05
N GLY A 135 -4.63 -10.62 2.30
CA GLY A 135 -4.19 -9.58 3.23
C GLY A 135 -4.44 -9.91 4.70
N ARG A 136 -4.02 -8.96 5.54
CA ARG A 136 -4.19 -8.93 6.99
C ARG A 136 -4.73 -7.56 7.37
N PHE A 137 -5.79 -7.53 8.15
CA PHE A 137 -6.31 -6.32 8.74
C PHE A 137 -6.21 -6.41 10.27
N TYR A 138 -5.39 -5.55 10.84
CA TYR A 138 -5.20 -5.41 12.28
C TYR A 138 -6.19 -4.36 12.79
N HIS A 139 -7.17 -4.82 13.56
CA HIS A 139 -8.07 -3.98 14.35
C HIS A 139 -7.35 -3.57 15.64
N LEU A 140 -6.31 -2.74 15.54
CA LEU A 140 -5.45 -2.39 16.69
C LEU A 140 -6.19 -1.66 17.81
N HIS A 141 -7.32 -1.03 17.50
CA HIS A 141 -8.18 -0.44 18.52
C HIS A 141 -8.74 -1.49 19.49
N THR A 142 -9.13 -2.67 18.96
CA THR A 142 -9.84 -3.75 19.68
C THR A 142 -8.99 -5.01 19.90
N GLY A 143 -7.81 -5.09 19.30
CA GLY A 143 -6.85 -6.18 19.48
C GLY A 143 -7.16 -7.45 18.69
N GLN A 144 -7.86 -7.34 17.55
CA GLN A 144 -8.08 -8.48 16.66
C GLN A 144 -7.31 -8.38 15.35
N LEU A 145 -7.00 -9.54 14.79
CA LEU A 145 -6.44 -9.75 13.47
C LEU A 145 -7.49 -10.43 12.59
N GLN A 146 -7.68 -9.88 11.39
CA GLN A 146 -8.49 -10.46 10.33
C GLN A 146 -7.57 -10.86 9.18
N GLU A 147 -7.40 -12.16 8.93
CA GLU A 147 -6.62 -12.68 7.79
C GLU A 147 -7.56 -13.25 6.73
N GLY A 148 -7.38 -12.88 5.47
CA GLY A 148 -8.36 -13.25 4.45
C GLY A 148 -8.04 -12.84 3.02
N CYS A 149 -9.08 -12.79 2.21
CA CYS A 149 -9.07 -12.32 0.83
C CYS A 149 -10.00 -11.11 0.68
N TRP A 150 -9.53 -10.10 -0.05
CA TRP A 150 -10.26 -8.88 -0.38
C TRP A 150 -10.54 -8.81 -1.88
N GLN A 151 -11.70 -8.26 -2.24
CA GLN A 151 -12.05 -7.89 -3.59
C GLN A 151 -12.60 -6.46 -3.55
N ASP A 152 -11.87 -5.53 -4.17
CA ASP A 152 -12.28 -4.13 -4.31
C ASP A 152 -12.69 -3.48 -2.98
N ASN A 153 -11.84 -3.63 -1.97
CA ASN A 153 -12.03 -3.22 -0.56
C ASN A 153 -13.00 -4.07 0.28
N ILE A 154 -13.74 -5.00 -0.32
CA ILE A 154 -14.68 -5.88 0.38
C ILE A 154 -13.93 -7.15 0.81
N CYS A 155 -13.95 -7.48 2.10
CA CYS A 155 -13.42 -8.76 2.56
C CYS A 155 -14.43 -9.87 2.22
N VAL A 156 -14.04 -10.81 1.35
CA VAL A 156 -14.93 -11.88 0.84
C VAL A 156 -14.84 -13.15 1.68
N MET A 157 -13.68 -13.40 2.30
CA MET A 157 -13.44 -14.56 3.16
C MET A 157 -12.34 -14.20 4.14
N SER A 158 -12.53 -14.47 5.43
CA SER A 158 -11.50 -14.25 6.44
C SER A 158 -11.66 -15.13 7.67
N LYS A 159 -10.56 -15.33 8.38
CA LYS A 159 -10.51 -15.82 9.75
C LYS A 159 -10.20 -14.66 10.70
N MET A 160 -10.85 -14.65 11.85
CA MET A 160 -10.58 -13.71 12.93
C MET A 160 -9.80 -14.41 14.04
N SER A 161 -8.82 -13.73 14.61
CA SER A 161 -8.08 -14.16 15.79
C SER A 161 -7.68 -12.96 16.63
N ASP A 162 -7.24 -13.17 17.87
CA ASP A 162 -6.62 -12.10 18.65
C ASP A 162 -5.16 -11.87 18.23
N ILE A 163 -4.67 -10.64 18.40
CA ILE A 163 -3.22 -10.35 18.29
C ILE A 163 -2.53 -10.69 19.61
N GLU A 164 -1.25 -11.06 19.56
CA GLU A 164 -0.47 -11.45 20.75
C GLU A 164 -0.42 -10.38 21.85
N ILE A 165 -0.45 -9.11 21.44
CA ILE A 165 -0.38 -7.94 22.33
C ILE A 165 -1.75 -7.33 22.63
N ARG A 166 -2.84 -8.11 22.50
CA ARG A 166 -4.23 -7.63 22.66
C ARG A 166 -4.46 -6.85 23.95
N GLN A 167 -3.90 -7.31 25.07
CA GLN A 167 -4.03 -6.64 26.38
C GLN A 167 -3.46 -5.21 26.42
N PHE A 168 -2.64 -4.82 25.45
CA PHE A 168 -2.07 -3.47 25.33
C PHE A 168 -2.83 -2.59 24.33
N CYS A 169 -3.91 -3.08 23.73
CA CYS A 169 -4.77 -2.28 22.87
C CYS A 169 -5.56 -1.23 23.66
N TYR A 170 -6.04 -0.20 22.98
CA TYR A 170 -6.72 0.92 23.61
C TYR A 170 -8.06 0.50 24.25
N PHE A 171 -8.85 -0.31 23.54
CA PHE A 171 -10.08 -0.93 24.04
C PHE A 171 -10.17 -2.39 23.58
N PRO A 172 -9.40 -3.31 24.18
CA PRO A 172 -9.48 -4.72 23.82
C PRO A 172 -10.92 -5.22 23.96
N SER A 173 -11.33 -6.19 23.13
CA SER A 173 -12.64 -6.82 23.34
C SER A 173 -12.77 -7.35 24.76
N GLU A 174 -13.99 -7.52 25.25
CA GLU A 174 -14.20 -8.08 26.60
C GLU A 174 -13.69 -9.53 26.66
N TYR A 175 -14.07 -10.34 25.67
CA TYR A 175 -13.69 -11.75 25.58
C TYR A 175 -12.69 -11.99 24.43
N PRO A 176 -11.64 -12.80 24.66
CA PRO A 176 -10.75 -13.23 23.60
C PRO A 176 -11.47 -14.17 22.63
N ILE A 177 -11.05 -14.18 21.37
CA ILE A 177 -11.55 -15.11 20.37
C ILE A 177 -11.05 -16.52 20.76
N PRO A 178 -11.96 -17.48 21.00
CA PRO A 178 -11.56 -18.83 21.38
C PRO A 178 -10.68 -19.45 20.29
N PRO A 179 -9.63 -20.19 20.67
CA PRO A 179 -8.81 -20.88 19.68
C PRO A 179 -9.68 -21.90 18.95
N GLU A 180 -9.61 -21.89 17.61
CA GLU A 180 -10.21 -22.92 16.75
C GLU A 180 -9.51 -24.25 17.02
N THR A 181 -10.02 -25.00 18.00
CA THR A 181 -9.58 -26.35 18.30
C THR A 181 -10.79 -27.27 18.16
N LEU A 182 -10.66 -28.26 17.27
CA LEU A 182 -11.60 -29.38 17.27
C LEU A 182 -11.33 -30.18 18.54
N ARG A 183 -12.32 -30.22 19.45
CA ARG A 183 -12.31 -31.21 20.52
C ARG A 183 -12.22 -32.59 19.87
N GLU A 184 -11.23 -33.38 20.30
CA GLU A 184 -11.01 -34.74 19.80
C GLU A 184 -10.73 -34.82 18.28
N SER A 185 -9.97 -33.87 17.72
CA SER A 185 -9.59 -33.87 16.28
C SER A 185 -9.12 -35.24 15.76
N LYS A 186 -8.37 -35.98 16.60
CA LYS A 186 -7.89 -37.32 16.30
C LYS A 186 -9.03 -38.34 16.16
N LYS A 187 -10.00 -38.31 17.06
CA LYS A 187 -11.16 -39.20 17.03
C LYS A 187 -12.07 -38.89 15.84
N ILE A 188 -12.29 -37.60 15.55
CA ILE A 188 -13.05 -37.18 14.36
C ILE A 188 -12.38 -37.71 13.08
N LEU A 189 -11.05 -37.66 13.02
CA LEU A 189 -10.29 -38.22 11.90
C LEU A 189 -10.41 -39.75 11.84
N GLU A 190 -10.24 -40.44 12.97
CA GLU A 190 -10.40 -41.90 13.07
C GLU A 190 -11.81 -42.36 12.65
N ASP A 191 -12.86 -41.69 13.12
CA ASP A 191 -14.25 -41.95 12.76
C ASP A 191 -14.51 -41.70 11.26
N SER A 192 -13.92 -40.63 10.70
CA SER A 192 -14.03 -40.30 9.27
C SER A 192 -13.32 -41.34 8.39
N GLU A 193 -12.11 -41.78 8.77
CA GLU A 193 -11.38 -42.83 8.09
C GLU A 193 -12.11 -44.17 8.16
N PHE A 194 -12.67 -44.49 9.33
CA PHE A 194 -13.47 -45.70 9.52
C PHE A 194 -14.71 -45.71 8.62
N TRP A 195 -15.45 -44.59 8.56
CA TRP A 195 -16.61 -44.44 7.68
C TRP A 195 -16.24 -44.60 6.19
N LEU A 196 -15.14 -43.98 5.75
CA LEU A 196 -14.64 -44.12 4.37
C LEU A 196 -14.29 -45.57 4.01
N LYS A 197 -13.61 -46.29 4.91
CA LYS A 197 -13.29 -47.72 4.71
C LYS A 197 -14.54 -48.59 4.58
N GLN A 198 -15.60 -48.31 5.34
CA GLN A 198 -16.88 -49.03 5.20
C GLN A 198 -17.55 -48.78 3.84
N GLN A 199 -17.51 -47.55 3.33
CA GLN A 199 -18.08 -47.22 2.02
C GLN A 199 -17.31 -47.89 0.87
N ILE A 200 -15.97 -47.84 0.91
CA ILE A 200 -15.12 -48.50 -0.09
C ILE A 200 -15.34 -50.01 -0.08
N GLY A 201 -15.34 -50.64 1.11
CA GLY A 201 -15.62 -52.07 1.23
C GLY A 201 -17.01 -52.47 0.73
N ASN A 202 -18.03 -51.62 0.93
CA ASN A 202 -19.36 -51.84 0.37
C ASN A 202 -19.42 -51.69 -1.16
N ILE A 203 -18.64 -50.79 -1.73
CA ILE A 203 -18.51 -50.60 -3.18
C ILE A 203 -17.81 -51.82 -3.80
N ASP A 204 -16.71 -52.27 -3.21
CA ASP A 204 -15.95 -53.45 -3.67
C ASP A 204 -16.78 -54.72 -3.60
N ASN A 205 -17.56 -54.91 -2.52
CA ASN A 205 -18.47 -56.05 -2.39
C ASN A 205 -19.60 -56.01 -3.42
N LYS A 206 -20.16 -54.83 -3.74
CA LYS A 206 -21.15 -54.67 -4.81
C LYS A 206 -20.56 -54.95 -6.19
N LEU A 207 -19.35 -54.45 -6.48
CA LEU A 207 -18.64 -54.73 -7.74
C LEU A 207 -18.33 -56.21 -7.90
N LYS A 208 -17.85 -56.88 -6.84
CA LYS A 208 -17.57 -58.31 -6.83
C LYS A 208 -18.83 -59.14 -7.06
N PHE A 209 -19.94 -58.80 -6.42
CA PHE A 209 -21.24 -59.43 -6.67
C PHE A 209 -21.73 -59.28 -8.12
N CYS A 210 -21.47 -58.12 -8.76
CA CYS A 210 -21.81 -57.91 -10.17
C CYS A 210 -20.93 -58.73 -11.12
N ILE A 211 -19.65 -58.91 -10.80
CA ILE A 211 -18.72 -59.73 -11.59
C ILE A 211 -19.04 -61.23 -11.46
N ASP A 212 -19.34 -61.72 -10.26
CA ASP A 212 -19.66 -63.14 -10.01
C ASP A 212 -21.00 -63.60 -10.61
N LYS A 213 -21.83 -62.64 -11.08
CA LYS A 213 -23.13 -62.90 -11.75
C LYS A 213 -23.07 -62.84 -13.28
N MET A 214 -21.93 -62.50 -13.87
CA MET A 214 -21.68 -62.55 -15.32
C MET A 214 -21.07 -63.90 -15.70
#